data_AF-A0A1H8LRX2-F1
#
_entry.id   AF-A0A1H8LRX2-F1
#
_cell.length_a   1.000
_cell.length_b   1.000
_cell.length_c   1.000
_cell.angle_alpha   90.00
_cell.angle_beta   90.00
_cell.angle_gamma   90.00
#
_symmetry.space_group_name_H-M   'P 1'
#
loop_
_entity.id
_entity.type
_entity.pdbx_description
1 polymer ?
#
loop_
_entity_poly.entity_id
_entity_poly.type
_entity_poly.pdbx_seq_one_letter_code
_entity_poly.pdbx_strand_id
1 'polypeptide(L)'
;MNVTTDFKFQSLLTLKNDSLSGPISPLLFAKDMAAAGEFKFNRLARVWFTDERINQRREDGGLTGFDSLIIGMVCDNDVWLSLWVDMGVGGLPIAMACQSDGEVIMTPAYPAEHFERKLGENEVDDIFSFLFQHIEVIAIKQETDQTPEP
;
A
#
# COMPACT_ATOMS: atom_id res chain seq x y z
N MET A 1 -5.66 17.15 -20.15
CA MET A 1 -6.51 15.93 -20.08
C MET A 1 -6.23 15.31 -18.72
N ASN A 2 -7.22 15.27 -17.82
CA ASN A 2 -7.07 14.53 -16.56
C ASN A 2 -7.18 13.05 -16.92
N VAL A 3 -6.05 12.35 -16.89
CA VAL A 3 -6.05 10.90 -17.00
C VAL A 3 -6.41 10.39 -15.61
N THR A 4 -7.64 9.90 -15.43
CA THR A 4 -8.02 9.19 -14.22
C THR A 4 -7.29 7.85 -14.22
N THR A 5 -6.50 7.58 -13.18
CA THR A 5 -5.80 6.32 -13.03
C THR A 5 -6.68 5.35 -12.28
N ASP A 6 -7.05 4.27 -12.96
CA ASP A 6 -7.76 3.17 -12.32
C ASP A 6 -6.81 2.34 -11.47
N PHE A 7 -7.20 2.10 -10.23
CA PHE A 7 -6.48 1.28 -9.27
C PHE A 7 -7.37 0.21 -8.63
N LYS A 8 -6.74 -0.85 -8.12
CA LYS A 8 -7.38 -1.92 -7.35
C LYS A 8 -6.54 -2.25 -6.13
N PHE A 9 -7.21 -2.64 -5.06
CA PHE A 9 -6.54 -3.06 -3.83
C PHE A 9 -6.72 -4.54 -3.56
N GLN A 10 -5.73 -5.12 -2.93
CA GLN A 10 -5.78 -6.46 -2.38
C GLN A 10 -5.28 -6.41 -0.94
N SER A 11 -6.18 -6.61 0.04
CA SER A 11 -5.76 -6.86 1.42
C SER A 11 -4.85 -8.10 1.48
N LEU A 12 -3.70 -7.93 2.14
CA LEU A 12 -2.66 -8.95 2.29
C LEU A 12 -2.61 -9.54 3.69
N LEU A 13 -3.37 -9.00 4.65
CA LEU A 13 -3.41 -9.50 6.02
C LEU A 13 -4.58 -10.45 6.24
N THR A 14 -4.26 -11.54 6.91
CA THR A 14 -5.22 -12.54 7.37
C THR A 14 -5.01 -12.79 8.86
N LEU A 15 -6.10 -12.88 9.61
CA LEU A 15 -6.08 -13.33 10.99
C LEU A 15 -6.38 -14.83 11.04
N LYS A 16 -5.47 -15.60 11.65
CA LYS A 16 -5.62 -17.03 11.90
C LYS A 16 -5.21 -17.35 13.32
N ASN A 17 -6.11 -17.91 14.14
CA ASN A 17 -5.84 -18.28 15.54
C ASN A 17 -5.18 -17.14 16.34
N ASP A 18 -5.78 -15.94 16.29
CA ASP A 18 -5.26 -14.71 16.91
C ASP A 18 -3.87 -14.25 16.44
N SER A 19 -3.33 -14.85 15.37
CA SER A 19 -2.07 -14.48 14.76
C SER A 19 -2.28 -13.81 13.39
N LEU A 20 -1.64 -12.66 13.21
CA LEU A 20 -1.65 -11.93 11.95
C LEU A 20 -0.64 -12.54 10.98
N SER A 21 -1.10 -12.94 9.81
CA SER A 21 -0.29 -13.54 8.75
C SER A 21 -0.52 -12.85 7.41
N GLY A 22 0.37 -13.09 6.45
CA GLY A 22 0.32 -12.53 5.11
C GLY A 22 1.47 -13.03 4.25
N PRO A 23 1.53 -12.69 2.95
CA PRO A 23 2.65 -13.03 2.09
C PRO A 23 3.97 -12.52 2.66
N ILE A 24 5.00 -13.40 2.68
CA ILE A 24 6.24 -13.16 3.43
C ILE A 24 6.93 -11.86 3.02
N SER A 25 7.15 -11.63 1.72
CA SER A 25 7.91 -10.47 1.24
C SER A 25 7.24 -9.14 1.60
N PRO A 26 5.97 -8.86 1.22
CA PRO A 26 5.29 -7.63 1.64
C PRO A 26 5.16 -7.47 3.16
N LEU A 27 4.99 -8.57 3.90
CA LEU A 27 4.87 -8.52 5.35
C LEU A 27 6.19 -8.16 6.04
N LEU A 28 7.32 -8.70 5.57
CA LEU A 28 8.65 -8.33 6.06
C LEU A 28 8.95 -6.87 5.71
N PHE A 29 8.70 -6.47 4.47
CA PHE A 29 8.83 -5.07 4.06
C PHE A 29 8.06 -4.13 4.99
N ALA A 30 6.77 -4.42 5.23
CA ALA A 30 5.94 -3.59 6.09
C ALA A 30 6.45 -3.53 7.54
N LYS A 31 6.98 -4.64 8.07
CA LYS A 31 7.62 -4.67 9.40
C LYS A 31 8.87 -3.82 9.45
N ASP A 32 9.72 -3.87 8.43
CA ASP A 32 10.95 -3.11 8.38
C ASP A 32 10.66 -1.61 8.29
N MET A 33 9.70 -1.21 7.44
CA MET A 33 9.29 0.20 7.32
C MET A 33 8.62 0.71 8.61
N ALA A 34 7.76 -0.11 9.23
CA ALA A 34 7.12 0.20 10.50
C ALA A 34 8.14 0.35 11.64
N ALA A 35 9.14 -0.53 11.71
CA ALA A 35 10.21 -0.45 12.69
C ALA A 35 11.07 0.80 12.49
N ALA A 36 11.44 1.12 11.24
CA ALA A 36 12.23 2.30 10.92
C ALA A 36 11.48 3.62 11.19
N GLY A 37 10.16 3.64 10.98
CA GLY A 37 9.31 4.79 11.26
C GLY A 37 8.69 4.81 12.67
N GLU A 38 9.08 3.89 13.55
CA GLU A 38 8.57 3.74 14.92
C GLU A 38 7.03 3.67 15.04
N PHE A 39 6.36 3.06 14.04
CA PHE A 39 4.91 2.89 14.04
C PHE A 39 4.50 1.41 14.05
N LYS A 40 3.22 1.13 14.35
CA LYS A 40 2.63 -0.20 14.20
C LYS A 40 1.66 -0.18 13.03
N PHE A 41 1.35 -1.33 12.45
CA PHE A 41 0.36 -1.42 11.39
C PHE A 41 -0.60 -2.58 11.65
N ASN A 42 -1.85 -2.40 11.23
CA ASN A 42 -2.87 -3.44 11.21
C ASN A 42 -3.60 -3.48 9.86
N ARG A 43 -3.08 -2.75 8.86
CA ARG A 43 -3.49 -2.79 7.46
C ARG A 43 -2.25 -2.94 6.60
N LEU A 44 -2.32 -3.86 5.65
CA LEU A 44 -1.33 -4.03 4.59
C LEU A 44 -2.08 -4.48 3.34
N ALA A 45 -1.94 -3.72 2.26
CA ALA A 45 -2.57 -4.02 1.00
C ALA A 45 -1.64 -3.74 -0.17
N ARG A 46 -1.79 -4.52 -1.25
CA ARG A 46 -1.18 -4.22 -2.54
C ARG A 46 -2.10 -3.33 -3.36
N VAL A 47 -1.52 -2.34 -4.03
CA VAL A 47 -2.18 -1.48 -5.01
C VAL A 47 -1.74 -1.91 -6.41
N TRP A 48 -2.71 -2.20 -7.26
CA TRP A 48 -2.51 -2.49 -8.67
C TRP A 48 -3.04 -1.33 -9.49
N PHE A 49 -2.26 -0.89 -10.48
CA PHE A 49 -2.67 0.14 -11.42
C PHE A 49 -2.94 -0.48 -12.79
N THR A 50 -3.89 0.08 -13.53
CA THR A 50 -4.13 -0.32 -14.93
C THR A 50 -2.94 0.07 -15.83
N ASP A 51 -2.25 1.17 -15.53
CA ASP A 51 -0.98 1.51 -16.17
C ASP A 51 0.18 0.83 -15.42
N GLU A 52 0.68 -0.26 -16.00
CA GLU A 52 1.77 -1.06 -15.43
C GLU A 52 3.09 -0.30 -15.29
N ARG A 53 3.24 0.89 -15.89
CA ARG A 53 4.45 1.72 -15.79
C ARG A 53 4.53 2.49 -14.48
N ILE A 54 3.42 2.61 -13.75
CA ILE A 54 3.37 3.35 -12.49
C ILE A 54 4.29 2.68 -11.47
N ASN A 55 5.20 3.47 -10.90
CA ASN A 55 6.18 3.03 -9.91
C ASN A 55 7.11 1.92 -10.40
N GLN A 56 7.26 1.78 -11.72
CA GLN A 56 8.20 0.84 -12.33
C GLN A 56 9.36 1.56 -13.01
N ARG A 57 10.48 0.86 -13.14
CA ARG A 57 11.64 1.26 -13.94
C ARG A 57 11.80 0.31 -15.12
N ARG A 58 12.53 0.74 -16.14
CA ARG A 58 12.95 -0.16 -17.22
C ARG A 58 14.33 -0.71 -16.92
N GLU A 59 14.43 -2.03 -16.76
CA GLU A 59 15.68 -2.76 -16.50
C GLU A 59 15.75 -3.97 -17.44
N ASP A 60 16.92 -4.21 -18.06
CA ASP A 60 17.20 -5.34 -18.95
C ASP A 60 16.12 -5.63 -20.03
N GLY A 61 15.50 -4.56 -20.55
CA GLY A 61 14.50 -4.64 -21.62
C GLY A 61 13.05 -4.84 -21.13
N GLY A 62 12.81 -5.03 -19.84
CA GLY A 62 11.49 -5.15 -19.22
C GLY A 62 11.19 -4.04 -18.20
N LEU A 63 9.96 -4.02 -17.69
CA LEU A 63 9.64 -3.25 -16.50
C LEU A 63 10.08 -4.04 -15.25
N THR A 64 10.47 -3.33 -14.20
CA THR A 64 10.67 -3.91 -12.87
C THR A 64 9.39 -4.56 -12.35
N GLY A 65 9.53 -5.41 -11.33
CA GLY A 65 8.41 -6.01 -10.61
C GLY A 65 8.18 -5.38 -9.24
N PHE A 66 8.35 -4.06 -9.12
CA PHE A 66 8.19 -3.37 -7.83
C PHE A 66 6.72 -3.38 -7.40
N ASP A 67 6.50 -3.57 -6.11
CA ASP A 67 5.15 -3.57 -5.55
C ASP A 67 4.78 -2.17 -5.05
N SER A 68 3.55 -1.73 -5.29
CA SER A 68 2.99 -0.58 -4.58
C SER A 68 2.14 -1.05 -3.41
N LEU A 69 2.46 -0.58 -2.21
CA LEU A 69 1.87 -1.09 -0.96
C LEU A 69 1.26 0.05 -0.14
N ILE A 70 0.06 -0.20 0.38
CA ILE A 70 -0.52 0.60 1.47
C ILE A 70 -0.17 -0.09 2.78
N ILE A 71 0.47 0.66 3.68
CA ILE A 71 0.72 0.26 5.06
C ILE A 71 -0.05 1.23 5.94
N GLY A 72 -0.85 0.71 6.88
CA GLY A 72 -1.70 1.58 7.67
C GLY A 72 -2.10 1.02 9.02
N MET A 73 -2.69 1.92 9.82
CA MET A 73 -3.26 1.64 11.12
C MET A 73 -4.68 2.21 11.15
N VAL A 74 -5.64 1.36 11.51
CA VAL A 74 -6.97 1.77 11.94
C VAL A 74 -7.03 1.67 13.46
N CYS A 75 -7.28 2.79 14.11
CA CYS A 75 -7.58 2.91 15.54
C CYS A 75 -9.08 3.17 15.72
N ASP A 76 -9.56 3.12 16.97
CA ASP A 76 -10.99 3.23 17.29
C ASP A 76 -11.70 4.44 16.66
N ASN A 77 -10.99 5.55 16.45
CA ASN A 77 -11.56 6.80 15.91
C ASN A 77 -10.77 7.42 14.76
N ASP A 78 -9.75 6.74 14.21
CA ASP A 78 -8.91 7.35 13.17
C ASP A 78 -8.23 6.31 12.28
N VAL A 79 -7.85 6.74 11.08
CA VAL A 79 -7.17 5.93 10.09
C VAL A 79 -5.93 6.68 9.61
N TRP A 80 -4.78 6.06 9.82
CA TRP A 80 -3.51 6.51 9.27
C TRP A 80 -3.04 5.55 8.19
N LEU A 81 -2.75 6.08 7.00
CA LEU A 81 -2.31 5.31 5.84
C LEU A 81 -1.02 5.91 5.27
N SER A 82 -0.17 5.03 4.73
CA SER A 82 1.01 5.41 3.98
C SER A 82 1.14 4.55 2.73
N LEU A 83 1.50 5.18 1.61
CA LEU A 83 1.70 4.53 0.31
C LEU A 83 3.20 4.43 0.03
N TRP A 84 3.64 3.25 -0.39
CA TRP A 84 5.05 2.90 -0.59
C TRP A 84 5.28 2.19 -1.92
N VAL A 85 6.50 2.28 -2.44
CA VAL A 85 7.05 1.35 -3.44
C VAL A 85 8.03 0.41 -2.74
N ASP A 86 7.77 -0.89 -2.79
CA ASP A 86 8.71 -1.94 -2.42
C ASP A 86 9.56 -2.28 -3.64
N MET A 87 10.85 -1.93 -3.56
CA MET A 87 11.84 -2.13 -4.62
C MET A 87 12.67 -3.40 -4.42
N GLY A 88 12.28 -4.28 -3.49
CA GLY A 88 12.95 -5.55 -3.17
C GLY A 88 14.21 -5.41 -2.31
N VAL A 89 15.01 -4.35 -2.51
CA VAL A 89 16.20 -4.02 -1.70
C VAL A 89 15.97 -2.84 -0.74
N GLY A 90 14.77 -2.28 -0.73
CA GLY A 90 14.40 -1.14 0.10
C GLY A 90 13.02 -0.60 -0.25
N GLY A 91 12.58 0.39 0.52
CA GLY A 91 11.28 1.05 0.35
C GLY A 91 11.43 2.52 0.00
N LEU A 92 10.58 2.98 -0.90
CA LEU A 92 10.41 4.39 -1.18
C LEU A 92 9.04 4.84 -0.67
N PRO A 93 8.97 5.73 0.33
CA PRO A 93 7.69 6.31 0.72
C PRO A 93 7.21 7.21 -0.42
N ILE A 94 5.92 7.14 -0.74
CA ILE A 94 5.27 8.02 -1.71
C ILE A 94 4.61 9.17 -0.96
N ALA A 95 3.67 8.83 -0.08
CA ALA A 95 2.86 9.77 0.65
C ALA A 95 2.26 9.14 1.91
N MET A 96 1.77 9.99 2.81
CA MET A 96 1.06 9.60 4.02
C MET A 96 -0.16 10.49 4.23
N ALA A 97 -1.19 9.96 4.88
CA ALA A 97 -2.40 10.69 5.20
C ALA A 97 -3.02 10.18 6.49
N CYS A 98 -3.60 11.10 7.26
CA CYS A 98 -4.45 10.79 8.40
C CYS A 98 -5.87 11.24 8.06
N GLN A 99 -6.87 10.39 8.32
CA GLN A 99 -8.27 10.68 7.98
C GLN A 99 -8.77 11.94 8.69
N SER A 100 -8.40 12.13 9.95
CA SER A 100 -8.79 13.29 10.76
C SER A 100 -8.19 14.61 10.28
N ASP A 101 -6.99 14.59 9.72
CA ASP A 101 -6.31 15.79 9.22
C ASP A 101 -6.84 16.24 7.85
N GLY A 102 -7.38 15.29 7.06
CA GLY A 102 -7.96 15.56 5.74
C GLY A 102 -6.93 15.99 4.68
N GLU A 103 -5.64 15.85 4.97
CA GLU A 103 -4.53 16.22 4.10
C GLU A 103 -3.69 14.99 3.74
N VAL A 104 -3.28 14.92 2.47
CA VAL A 104 -2.33 13.95 1.95
C VAL A 104 -0.98 14.64 1.78
N ILE A 105 0.04 14.09 2.43
CA ILE A 105 1.40 14.65 2.43
C ILE A 105 2.28 13.79 1.53
N MET A 106 2.66 14.34 0.37
CA MET A 106 3.68 13.74 -0.49
C MET A 106 5.05 13.80 0.17
N THR A 107 5.79 12.70 0.14
CA THR A 107 7.16 12.70 0.67
C THR A 107 8.14 13.28 -0.35
N PRO A 108 9.19 13.98 0.10
CA PRO A 108 10.16 14.62 -0.80
C PRO A 108 11.05 13.61 -1.55
N ALA A 109 11.13 12.36 -1.09
CA ALA A 109 11.92 11.32 -1.73
C ALA A 109 11.31 10.87 -3.07
N TYR A 110 9.98 10.80 -3.15
CA TYR A 110 9.30 10.25 -4.32
C TYR A 110 9.49 11.05 -5.62
N PRO A 111 9.41 12.40 -5.62
CA PRO A 111 9.69 13.18 -6.82
C PRO A 111 11.13 13.05 -7.34
N ALA A 112 12.10 12.76 -6.47
CA ALA A 112 13.51 12.61 -6.85
C ALA A 112 13.79 11.29 -7.58
N GLU A 113 12.91 10.30 -7.44
CA GLU A 113 13.08 8.99 -8.04
C GLU A 113 12.68 8.95 -9.53
N HIS A 114 13.38 8.09 -10.26
CA HIS A 114 13.18 7.89 -11.69
C HIS A 114 12.32 6.63 -11.90
N PHE A 115 11.05 6.84 -12.22
CA PHE A 115 10.12 5.81 -12.68
C PHE A 115 9.64 6.15 -14.09
N GLU A 116 9.25 5.14 -14.85
CA GLU A 116 8.64 5.28 -16.18
C GLU A 116 7.37 6.14 -16.12
N ARG A 117 6.58 5.96 -15.05
CA ARG A 117 5.48 6.86 -14.68
C ARG A 117 5.40 6.99 -13.17
N LYS A 118 5.19 8.21 -12.71
CA LYS A 118 4.89 8.52 -11.30
C LYS A 118 3.41 8.82 -11.14
N LEU A 119 2.90 8.62 -9.93
CA LEU A 119 1.65 9.19 -9.49
C LEU A 119 1.85 10.70 -9.30
N GLY A 120 0.94 11.49 -9.85
CA GLY A 120 0.78 12.89 -9.47
C GLY A 120 -0.02 13.04 -8.17
N GLU A 121 0.01 14.23 -7.58
CA GLU A 121 -0.71 14.55 -6.33
C GLU A 121 -2.19 14.16 -6.40
N ASN A 122 -2.91 14.57 -7.45
CA ASN A 122 -4.33 14.23 -7.62
C ASN A 122 -4.59 12.72 -7.62
N GLU A 123 -3.70 11.91 -8.21
CA GLU A 123 -3.88 10.45 -8.24
C GLU A 123 -3.65 9.83 -6.87
N VAL A 124 -2.72 10.39 -6.09
CA VAL A 124 -2.47 9.97 -4.71
C VAL A 124 -3.64 10.38 -3.83
N ASP A 125 -4.18 11.59 -4.01
CA ASP A 125 -5.38 12.05 -3.31
C ASP A 125 -6.59 11.15 -3.60
N ASP A 126 -6.79 10.75 -4.85
CA ASP A 126 -7.85 9.82 -5.25
C ASP A 126 -7.71 8.46 -4.53
N ILE A 127 -6.49 7.92 -4.42
CA ILE A 127 -6.19 6.66 -3.71
C ILE A 127 -6.56 6.76 -2.23
N PHE A 128 -6.09 7.80 -1.53
CA PHE A 128 -6.38 7.95 -0.09
C PHE A 128 -7.85 8.26 0.16
N SER A 129 -8.45 9.15 -0.64
CA SER A 129 -9.88 9.48 -0.54
C SER A 129 -10.76 8.25 -0.70
N PHE A 130 -10.45 7.40 -1.69
CA PHE A 130 -11.14 6.14 -1.86
C PHE A 130 -11.00 5.23 -0.63
N LEU A 131 -9.79 5.04 -0.12
CA LEU A 131 -9.55 4.17 1.04
C LEU A 131 -10.20 4.67 2.33
N PHE A 132 -10.26 5.99 2.55
CA PHE A 132 -10.95 6.54 3.71
C PHE A 132 -12.47 6.38 3.63
N GLN A 133 -13.03 6.30 2.43
CA GLN A 133 -14.46 5.98 2.22
C GLN A 133 -14.75 4.47 2.23
N HIS A 134 -13.75 3.65 1.90
CA HIS A 134 -13.89 2.20 1.67
C HIS A 134 -12.81 1.39 2.41
N ILE A 135 -12.63 1.66 3.70
CA ILE A 135 -11.54 1.05 4.49
C ILE A 135 -11.65 -0.47 4.58
N GLU A 136 -12.85 -1.01 4.41
CA GLU A 136 -13.14 -2.45 4.37
C GLU A 136 -12.38 -3.19 3.26
N VAL A 137 -12.02 -2.50 2.17
CA VAL A 137 -11.30 -3.09 1.04
C VAL A 137 -9.91 -3.59 1.45
N ILE A 138 -9.31 -2.95 2.46
CA ILE A 138 -8.00 -3.33 3.01
C ILE A 138 -8.10 -3.96 4.41
N ALA A 139 -9.30 -4.34 4.85
CA ALA A 139 -9.50 -4.97 6.15
C ALA A 139 -8.77 -6.32 6.26
N ILE A 140 -8.44 -6.69 7.50
CA ILE A 140 -7.86 -8.00 7.81
C ILE A 140 -8.91 -9.06 7.50
N LYS A 141 -8.56 -10.04 6.66
CA LYS A 141 -9.45 -11.16 6.33
C LYS A 141 -9.46 -12.16 7.47
N GLN A 142 -10.63 -12.73 7.76
CA GLN A 142 -10.75 -13.86 8.68
C GLN A 142 -10.56 -15.15 7.87
N GLU A 143 -9.59 -15.98 8.25
CA GLU A 143 -9.51 -17.34 7.71
C GLU A 143 -10.53 -18.18 8.48
N THR A 144 -11.69 -18.45 7.87
CA THR A 144 -12.59 -19.47 8.40
C THR A 144 -11.97 -20.84 8.14
N ASP A 145 -11.85 -21.65 9.19
CA ASP A 145 -11.49 -23.07 9.11
C ASP A 145 -12.55 -23.83 8.28
N GLN A 146 -12.48 -23.72 6.96
CA GLN A 146 -13.11 -24.68 6.07
C GLN A 146 -12.08 -25.74 5.73
N THR A 147 -11.90 -26.67 6.67
CA THR A 147 -11.39 -28.00 6.32
C THR A 147 -12.38 -28.59 5.31
N PRO A 148 -11.98 -28.91 4.07
CA PRO A 148 -12.79 -29.79 3.25
C PRO A 148 -12.79 -31.14 3.95
N GLU A 149 -13.93 -31.56 4.49
CA GLU A 149 -14.08 -32.96 4.90
C GLU A 149 -13.89 -33.85 3.66
N PRO A 150 -13.13 -34.96 3.82
CA PRO A 150 -12.82 -35.89 2.72
C PRO A 150 -14.03 -36.64 2.19
#